data_AF-A8FB34-F1
#
_entry.id   AF-A8FB34-F1
#
_cell.length_a   1.000
_cell.length_b   1.000
_cell.length_c   1.000
_cell.angle_alpha   90.00
_cell.angle_beta   90.00
_cell.angle_gamma   90.00
#
_symmetry.space_group_name_H-M   'P 1'
#
loop_
_entity.id
_entity.type
_entity.pdbx_description
1 polymer ?
#
loop_
_entity_poly.entity_id
_entity_poly.type
_entity_poly.pdbx_seq_one_letter_code
_entity_poly.pdbx_strand_id
1 'polypeptide(L)'
;MSTLEVFRQFLVDHYPALQDELWLKDVDTLRISPILHPFLKSKLPEGIEKFTCVLFTQQTNQTAAPLKVYLLLDEYEQSLYAIDLMNEQIVLH
;
A
#
# COMPACT_ATOMS: atom_id res chain seq x y z
N MET A 1 -9.97 -12.56 -6.35
CA MET A 1 -10.33 -11.17 -6.01
C MET A 1 -9.27 -10.26 -6.60
N SER A 2 -9.68 -9.16 -7.20
CA SER A 2 -8.81 -8.09 -7.71
C SER A 2 -8.20 -7.29 -6.55
N THR A 3 -7.00 -6.75 -6.76
CA THR A 3 -6.34 -5.83 -5.81
C THR A 3 -7.19 -4.63 -5.45
N LEU A 4 -8.05 -4.17 -6.37
CA LEU A 4 -9.02 -3.10 -6.11
C LEU A 4 -10.14 -3.54 -5.15
N GLU A 5 -10.62 -4.79 -5.26
CA GLU A 5 -11.66 -5.32 -4.37
C GLU A 5 -11.13 -5.44 -2.94
N VAL A 6 -9.90 -5.96 -2.80
CA VAL A 6 -9.21 -6.07 -1.50
C VAL A 6 -9.03 -4.68 -0.86
N PHE A 7 -8.56 -3.71 -1.65
CA PHE A 7 -8.41 -2.33 -1.20
C PHE A 7 -9.74 -1.71 -0.74
N ARG A 8 -10.80 -1.85 -1.54
CA ARG A 8 -12.13 -1.33 -1.18
C ARG A 8 -12.66 -1.97 0.09
N GLN A 9 -12.51 -3.28 0.23
CA GLN A 9 -12.93 -4.00 1.43
C GLN A 9 -12.19 -3.49 2.67
N PHE A 10 -10.88 -3.29 2.58
CA PHE A 10 -10.08 -2.71 3.67
C PHE A 10 -10.53 -1.31 4.06
N LEU A 11 -10.84 -0.44 3.09
CA LEU A 11 -11.41 0.88 3.39
C LEU A 11 -12.77 0.75 4.07
N VAL A 12 -13.64 -0.16 3.62
CA VAL A 12 -14.94 -0.39 4.25
C VAL A 12 -14.80 -0.82 5.70
N ASP A 13 -13.91 -1.77 5.97
CA ASP A 13 -13.75 -2.37 7.30
C ASP A 13 -13.05 -1.43 8.29
N HIS A 14 -12.07 -0.64 7.84
CA HIS A 14 -11.21 0.13 8.74
C HIS A 14 -11.35 1.65 8.61
N TYR A 15 -11.65 2.16 7.42
CA TYR A 15 -11.65 3.59 7.12
C TYR A 15 -12.87 4.01 6.28
N PRO A 16 -14.09 3.80 6.78
CA PRO A 16 -15.29 3.97 5.96
C PRO A 16 -15.47 5.40 5.44
N ALA A 17 -14.91 6.39 6.11
CA ALA A 17 -14.91 7.80 5.68
C ALA A 17 -14.09 8.06 4.40
N LEU A 18 -13.22 7.15 3.99
CA LEU A 18 -12.33 7.31 2.83
C LEU A 18 -12.82 6.58 1.57
N GLN A 19 -13.99 5.93 1.62
CA GLN A 19 -14.52 5.12 0.51
C GLN A 19 -14.90 5.97 -0.71
N ASP A 20 -15.41 7.18 -0.48
CA ASP A 20 -15.87 8.10 -1.52
C ASP A 20 -14.74 8.98 -2.10
N GLU A 21 -13.54 8.88 -1.53
CA GLU A 21 -12.38 9.62 -1.99
C GLU A 21 -11.85 9.08 -3.33
N LEU A 22 -11.19 9.95 -4.09
CA LEU A 22 -10.52 9.54 -5.32
C LEU A 22 -9.13 8.97 -5.00
N TRP A 23 -8.83 7.80 -5.54
CA TRP A 23 -7.57 7.10 -5.31
C TRP A 23 -6.89 6.76 -6.65
N LEU A 24 -5.62 7.12 -6.78
CA LEU A 24 -4.76 6.66 -7.88
C LEU A 24 -4.12 5.34 -7.50
N LYS A 25 -4.17 4.39 -8.43
CA LYS A 25 -3.53 3.08 -8.28
C LYS A 25 -2.26 3.05 -9.12
N ASP A 26 -1.14 2.80 -8.46
CA ASP A 26 0.15 2.49 -9.08
C ASP A 26 0.56 1.06 -8.71
N VAL A 27 1.27 0.38 -9.61
CA VAL A 27 1.69 -1.02 -9.44
C VAL A 27 3.14 -1.14 -9.87
N ASP A 28 3.98 -1.63 -8.96
CA ASP A 28 5.40 -1.86 -9.20
C ASP A 28 5.85 -3.21 -8.64
N THR A 29 6.57 -3.99 -9.44
CA THR A 29 7.23 -5.20 -8.97
C THR A 29 8.64 -4.85 -8.49
N LEU A 30 8.84 -4.97 -7.19
CA LEU A 30 10.07 -4.57 -6.51
C LEU A 30 10.89 -5.79 -6.09
N ARG A 31 12.21 -5.61 -6.02
CA ARG A 31 13.12 -6.58 -5.40
C ARG A 31 13.37 -6.20 -3.95
N ILE A 32 13.42 -7.20 -3.07
CA ILE A 32 13.88 -7.00 -1.70
C ILE A 32 15.31 -6.48 -1.76
N SER A 33 15.52 -5.31 -1.18
CA SER A 33 16.82 -4.65 -1.17
C SER A 33 17.02 -3.89 0.14
N PRO A 34 18.27 -3.56 0.51
CA PRO A 34 18.56 -2.81 1.74
C PRO A 34 17.93 -1.41 1.76
N ILE A 35 17.66 -0.83 0.59
CA ILE A 35 17.06 0.50 0.43
C ILE A 35 15.53 0.49 0.50
N LEU A 36 14.91 -0.69 0.57
CA LEU A 36 13.46 -0.80 0.71
C LEU A 36 13.03 -0.20 2.06
N HIS A 37 11.92 0.55 2.04
CA HIS A 37 11.42 1.21 3.23
C HIS A 37 11.22 0.19 4.38
N PRO A 38 11.74 0.44 5.59
CA PRO A 38 11.71 -0.52 6.70
C PRO A 38 10.31 -1.03 7.04
N PHE A 39 9.29 -0.16 6.91
CA PHE A 39 7.89 -0.53 7.09
C PHE A 39 7.42 -1.60 6.10
N LEU A 40 7.78 -1.48 4.81
CA LEU A 40 7.41 -2.48 3.82
C LEU A 40 8.17 -3.78 4.09
N LYS A 41 9.46 -3.67 4.40
CA LYS A 41 10.31 -4.80 4.71
C LYS A 41 9.81 -5.62 5.91
N SER A 42 9.27 -4.99 6.94
CA SER A 42 8.74 -5.69 8.13
C SER A 42 7.41 -6.41 7.89
N LYS A 43 6.70 -6.06 6.80
CA LYS A 43 5.42 -6.66 6.41
C LYS A 43 5.58 -7.81 5.41
N LEU A 44 6.76 -8.00 4.86
CA LEU A 44 7.05 -9.03 3.87
C LEU A 44 7.53 -10.32 4.56
N PRO A 45 7.11 -11.50 4.08
CA PRO A 45 7.60 -12.76 4.60
C PRO A 45 9.10 -12.94 4.36
N GLU A 46 9.76 -13.67 5.26
CA GLU A 46 11.18 -13.99 5.12
C GLU A 46 11.43 -14.90 3.90
N GLY A 47 12.55 -14.68 3.21
CA GLY A 47 12.99 -15.55 2.12
C GLY A 47 12.43 -15.22 0.74
N ILE A 48 11.61 -14.17 0.58
CA ILE A 48 11.19 -13.71 -0.75
C ILE A 48 12.27 -12.82 -1.39
N GLU A 49 12.40 -12.88 -2.71
CA GLU A 49 13.32 -12.02 -3.48
C GLU A 49 12.61 -10.86 -4.17
N LYS A 50 11.36 -11.08 -4.58
CA LYS A 50 10.51 -10.13 -5.30
C LYS A 50 9.11 -10.12 -4.73
N PHE A 51 8.45 -8.99 -4.89
CA PHE A 51 7.06 -8.81 -4.52
C PHE A 51 6.46 -7.71 -5.39
N THR A 52 5.14 -7.77 -5.58
CA THR A 52 4.40 -6.70 -6.25
C THR A 52 3.83 -5.77 -5.20
N CYS A 53 4.12 -4.50 -5.33
CA CYS A 53 3.60 -3.44 -4.47
C CYS A 53 2.55 -2.66 -5.26
N VAL A 54 1.31 -2.70 -4.79
CA VAL A 54 0.23 -1.87 -5.31
C VAL A 54 0.04 -0.70 -4.34
N LEU A 55 0.28 0.50 -4.82
CA LEU A 55 0.13 1.74 -4.07
C LEU A 55 -1.17 2.43 -4.47
N PHE A 56 -2.02 2.70 -3.49
CA PHE A 56 -3.17 3.57 -3.64
C PHE A 56 -2.86 4.91 -2.99
N THR A 57 -2.79 5.98 -3.77
CA THR A 57 -2.55 7.33 -3.27
C THR A 57 -3.83 8.14 -3.34
N GLN A 58 -4.23 8.74 -2.23
CA GLN A 58 -5.40 9.61 -2.16
C GLN A 58 -5.15 10.87 -3.00
N GLN A 59 -6.08 11.18 -3.91
CA GLN A 59 -6.11 12.45 -4.62
C GLN A 59 -6.83 13.48 -3.75
N THR A 60 -6.06 14.16 -2.92
CA THR A 60 -6.55 15.29 -2.13
C THR A 60 -5.92 16.60 -2.60
N ASN A 61 -6.72 17.66 -2.67
CA ASN A 61 -6.23 19.03 -2.88
C ASN A 61 -5.88 19.73 -1.56
N GLN A 62 -5.93 19.00 -0.45
CA GLN A 62 -5.59 19.53 0.86
C GLN A 62 -4.07 19.69 1.01
N THR A 63 -3.66 20.62 1.87
CA THR A 63 -2.25 20.89 2.19
C THR A 63 -1.58 19.79 3.02
N ALA A 64 -2.34 18.82 3.52
CA ALA A 64 -1.80 17.65 4.22
C ALA A 64 -1.20 16.65 3.23
N ALA A 65 -0.21 15.86 3.68
CA ALA A 65 0.33 14.78 2.87
C ALA A 65 -0.79 13.80 2.47
N PRO A 66 -0.85 13.36 1.20
CA PRO A 66 -1.88 12.43 0.76
C PRO A 66 -1.73 11.10 1.49
N LEU A 67 -2.87 10.49 1.83
CA LEU A 67 -2.87 9.16 2.39
C LEU A 67 -2.41 8.13 1.34
N LYS A 68 -1.67 7.13 1.81
CA LYS A 68 -1.14 6.06 0.97
C LYS A 68 -1.50 4.70 1.55
N VAL A 69 -2.17 3.86 0.77
CA VAL A 69 -2.43 2.46 1.14
C VAL A 69 -1.54 1.57 0.29
N TYR A 70 -0.79 0.70 0.94
CA TYR A 70 0.11 -0.25 0.30
C TYR A 70 -0.50 -1.63 0.38
N LEU A 71 -0.62 -2.31 -0.76
CA LEU A 71 -0.89 -3.75 -0.84
C LEU A 71 0.38 -4.42 -1.32
N LEU A 72 0.90 -5.34 -0.52
CA LEU A 72 2.06 -6.15 -0.82
C LEU A 72 1.57 -7.52 -1.23
N LEU A 73 1.93 -7.94 -2.44
CA LEU A 73 1.55 -9.22 -3.02
C LEU A 73 2.79 -9.98 -3.46
N ASP A 74 2.62 -11.27 -3.75
CA ASP A 74 3.64 -12.03 -4.46
C ASP A 74 3.88 -11.50 -5.89
N GLU A 75 4.97 -11.96 -6.51
CA GLU A 75 5.37 -11.48 -7.85
C GLU A 75 4.36 -11.77 -8.97
N TYR A 76 3.44 -12.72 -8.74
CA TYR A 76 2.36 -13.12 -9.65
C TYR A 76 0.99 -12.55 -9.25
N GLU A 77 0.92 -11.67 -8.24
CA GLU A 77 -0.32 -11.04 -7.74
C GLU A 77 -1.39 -12.05 -7.27
N GLN A 78 -1.00 -13.25 -6.84
CA GLN A 78 -1.94 -14.31 -6.45
C GLN A 78 -2.27 -14.31 -4.94
N SER A 79 -1.33 -13.84 -4.14
CA SER A 79 -1.31 -13.92 -2.69
C SER A 79 -1.01 -12.54 -2.12
N LEU A 80 -1.85 -12.11 -1.19
CA LEU A 80 -1.64 -10.89 -0.42
C LEU A 80 -0.72 -11.20 0.77
N TYR A 81 0.43 -10.55 0.84
CA TYR A 81 1.30 -10.56 2.01
C TYR A 81 0.80 -9.59 3.08
N ALA A 82 0.48 -8.35 2.70
CA ALA A 82 0.02 -7.34 3.63
C ALA A 82 -0.80 -6.26 2.92
N ILE A 83 -1.70 -5.62 3.67
CA ILE A 83 -2.35 -4.37 3.31
C ILE A 83 -2.24 -3.42 4.51
N ASP A 84 -1.81 -2.18 4.27
CA ASP A 84 -1.70 -1.21 5.35
C ASP A 84 -1.80 0.24 4.86
N LEU A 85 -2.33 1.12 5.72
CA LEU A 85 -2.42 2.55 5.49
C LEU A 85 -1.19 3.21 6.09
N MET A 86 -0.30 3.74 5.25
CA MET A 86 0.83 4.53 5.69
C MET A 86 0.43 6.00 5.66
N ASN A 87 0.31 6.59 6.84
CA ASN A 87 0.26 8.04 6.97
C ASN A 87 1.70 8.54 7.03
N GLU A 88 2.24 8.96 5.89
CA GLU A 88 3.53 9.67 5.85
C GLU A 88 3.34 11.08 6.43
N GLN A 89 3.06 11.17 7.73
CA GLN A 89 3.50 12.32 8.52
C GLN A 89 5.02 12.18 8.59
N ILE A 90 5.70 12.63 7.54
CA ILE A 90 7.13 12.85 7.58
C ILE A 90 7.34 13.90 8.67
N VAL A 91 7.60 13.44 9.90
CA VAL A 91 8.24 14.26 10.90
C VAL A 91 9.68 14.41 10.40
N LEU A 92 9.90 15.39 9.53
CA LEU A 92 11.20 15.98 9.30
C LEU A 92 11.63 16.53 10.65
N HIS A 93 12.45 15.78 11.36
CA HIS A 93 13.03 16.19 12.63
C HIS A 93 14.40 16.83 12.41
#